data_AF-A0A4S4LTL0-F1
#
_entry.id   AF-A0A4S4LTL0-F1
#
_cell.length_a   1.000
_cell.length_b   1.000
_cell.length_c   1.000
_cell.angle_alpha   90.00
_cell.angle_beta   90.00
_cell.angle_gamma   90.00
#
_symmetry.space_group_name_H-M   'P 1'
#
loop_
_entity.id
_entity.type
_entity.pdbx_description
1 polymer ?
#
loop_
_entity_poly.entity_id
_entity_poly.type
_entity_poly.pdbx_seq_one_letter_code
_entity_poly.pdbx_strand_id
1 'polypeptide(L)'
;MVQYGGDEVSALVVDIGSSTLRAGYAGDDTPKAIIPTSYGFIPQNVNPDVTMADTSGETQQEAPKEQNRLYIGQHGPSIWREGMQIGNPMKDGLINDFAPIGPLISHAFKDVMQCDPKEHPILVTEPAWNTSANRERMAELMFEEFDVPAFYIANTGVLNAFAAGKGSALVIDIGQTTASITPVVDGFVLRKGEQPRSFRSSPARCCKRATFAHESKPQPPPQSNSSPIN
;
A
#
# COMPACT_ATOMS: atom_id res chain seq x y z
N MET A 1 -29.64 14.21 -5.91
CA MET A 1 -28.55 13.43 -5.30
C MET A 1 -29.23 12.30 -4.53
N VAL A 2 -29.15 11.07 -5.04
CA VAL A 2 -29.90 9.94 -4.47
C VAL A 2 -29.10 9.40 -3.29
N GLN A 3 -29.48 9.82 -2.09
CA GLN A 3 -29.10 9.16 -0.84
C GLN A 3 -29.79 7.81 -0.81
N TYR A 4 -29.06 6.74 -1.10
CA TYR A 4 -29.55 5.38 -0.89
C TYR A 4 -29.46 5.08 0.62
N GLY A 5 -30.60 4.72 1.21
CA GLY A 5 -30.76 4.48 2.65
C GLY A 5 -29.89 3.36 3.19
N GLY A 6 -29.12 3.71 4.22
CA GLY A 6 -28.24 2.89 5.05
C GLY A 6 -27.60 3.73 6.16
N ASP A 7 -28.37 4.70 6.68
CA ASP A 7 -28.12 5.54 7.87
C ASP A 7 -27.42 4.71 8.98
N GLU A 8 -26.32 5.09 9.63
CA GLU A 8 -25.89 6.42 10.09
C GLU A 8 -24.34 6.55 10.11
N VAL A 9 -23.60 5.62 9.48
CA VAL A 9 -22.15 5.56 9.57
C VAL A 9 -21.51 5.49 8.18
N SER A 10 -20.90 6.61 7.76
CA SER A 10 -20.14 6.65 6.50
C SER A 10 -18.84 5.87 6.65
N ALA A 11 -18.60 4.87 5.79
CA ALA A 11 -17.34 4.13 5.80
C ALA A 11 -16.17 5.01 5.36
N LEU A 12 -14.99 4.82 5.95
CA LEU A 12 -13.76 5.49 5.54
C LEU A 12 -13.00 4.59 4.56
N VAL A 13 -12.58 5.16 3.43
CA VAL A 13 -11.72 4.48 2.46
C VAL A 13 -10.32 5.06 2.58
N VAL A 14 -9.32 4.21 2.78
CA VAL A 14 -7.91 4.57 2.88
C VAL A 14 -7.12 3.82 1.81
N ASP A 15 -6.51 4.58 0.91
CA ASP A 15 -5.61 4.08 -0.12
C ASP A 15 -4.16 4.42 0.25
N ILE A 16 -3.39 3.39 0.60
CA ILE A 16 -2.00 3.54 1.05
C ILE A 16 -1.08 3.36 -0.17
N GLY A 17 -0.82 4.46 -0.87
CA GLY A 17 0.09 4.50 -2.01
C GLY A 17 1.53 4.80 -1.63
N SER A 18 2.50 4.41 -2.48
CA SER A 18 3.92 4.67 -2.22
C SER A 18 4.30 6.15 -2.23
N SER A 19 3.55 6.98 -2.96
CA SER A 19 3.77 8.44 -3.05
C SER A 19 2.89 9.22 -2.09
N THR A 20 1.59 8.89 -2.12
CA THR A 20 0.55 9.59 -1.39
C THR A 20 -0.38 8.60 -0.73
N LEU A 21 -0.72 8.85 0.52
CA LEU A 21 -1.85 8.26 1.22
C LEU A 21 -3.07 9.11 0.91
N ARG A 22 -4.15 8.45 0.49
CA ARG A 22 -5.43 9.10 0.19
C ARG A 22 -6.48 8.54 1.14
N ALA A 23 -7.31 9.41 1.70
CA ALA A 23 -8.44 8.99 2.53
C ALA A 23 -9.68 9.82 2.22
N GLY A 24 -10.86 9.22 2.36
CA GLY A 24 -12.14 9.88 2.13
C GLY A 24 -13.32 9.05 2.62
N TYR A 25 -14.51 9.64 2.55
CA TYR A 25 -15.75 8.93 2.85
C TYR A 25 -16.22 8.12 1.65
N ALA A 26 -16.74 6.93 1.91
CA ALA A 26 -17.37 6.12 0.89
C ALA A 26 -18.59 6.85 0.32
N GLY A 27 -18.62 7.03 -1.01
CA GLY A 27 -19.67 7.75 -1.71
C GLY A 27 -19.27 9.15 -2.19
N ASP A 28 -18.14 9.69 -1.70
CA ASP A 28 -17.58 10.94 -2.23
C ASP A 28 -16.85 10.70 -3.57
N ASP A 29 -16.98 11.64 -4.50
CA ASP A 29 -16.33 11.57 -5.82
C ASP A 29 -14.79 11.74 -5.76
N THR A 30 -14.28 12.39 -4.72
CA THR A 30 -12.86 12.70 -4.56
C THR A 30 -12.39 12.44 -3.12
N PRO A 31 -11.16 11.94 -2.92
CA PRO A 31 -10.62 11.77 -1.57
C PRO A 31 -10.48 13.13 -0.86
N LYS A 32 -10.93 13.19 0.39
CA LYS A 32 -10.89 14.42 1.21
C LYS A 32 -9.48 14.73 1.70
N ALA A 33 -8.70 13.71 2.02
CA ALA A 33 -7.31 13.84 2.45
C ALA A 33 -6.36 13.23 1.43
N ILE A 34 -5.35 14.01 1.02
CA ILE A 34 -4.24 13.55 0.20
C ILE A 34 -2.96 14.01 0.90
N ILE A 35 -2.21 13.05 1.44
CA ILE A 35 -1.03 13.30 2.27
C ILE A 35 0.16 12.56 1.65
N PRO A 36 1.36 13.15 1.60
CA PRO A 36 2.55 12.41 1.17
C PRO A 36 2.85 11.24 2.13
N THR A 37 3.14 10.06 1.60
CA THR A 37 3.50 8.87 2.41
C THR A 37 4.91 8.97 2.98
N SER A 38 5.70 9.96 2.55
CA SER A 38 7.01 10.26 3.12
C SER A 38 6.89 10.94 4.48
N TYR A 39 7.70 10.49 5.44
CA TYR A 39 7.77 11.05 6.78
C TYR A 39 9.18 11.55 7.09
N GLY A 40 9.27 12.64 7.83
CA GLY A 40 10.52 13.07 8.45
C GLY A 40 10.71 12.32 9.76
N PHE A 41 11.91 11.84 10.03
CA PHE A 41 12.27 11.37 11.36
C PHE A 41 13.62 11.96 11.74
N ILE A 42 13.73 12.39 12.99
CA ILE A 42 15.03 12.70 13.58
C ILE A 42 15.38 11.48 14.43
N PRO A 43 16.41 10.70 14.05
CA PRO A 43 16.91 9.67 14.93
C PRO A 43 17.41 10.37 16.20
N GLN A 44 16.85 10.03 17.35
CA GLN A 44 17.51 10.40 18.60
C GLN A 44 18.81 9.62 18.64
N ASN A 45 19.94 10.32 18.53
CA ASN A 45 21.22 9.73 18.88
C ASN A 45 21.15 9.42 20.36
N VAL A 46 20.95 8.16 20.69
CA VAL A 46 21.25 7.64 22.02
C VAL A 46 22.72 7.94 22.23
N ASN A 47 23.05 8.94 23.05
CA ASN A 47 24.41 9.13 23.52
C ASN A 47 24.80 7.83 24.23
N PRO A 48 25.83 7.08 23.80
CA PRO A 48 26.32 5.92 24.52
C PRO A 48 27.20 6.35 25.70
N ASP A 49 26.74 7.34 26.48
CA ASP A 49 27.47 7.87 27.64
C ASP A 49 26.55 7.90 28.86
N VAL A 50 25.96 6.74 29.15
CA VAL A 50 25.57 6.41 30.52
C VAL A 50 26.72 5.62 31.10
N THR A 51 27.60 6.35 31.78
CA THR A 51 28.69 5.80 32.57
C THR A 51 28.11 4.79 33.56
N MET A 52 28.56 3.55 33.44
CA MET A 52 28.27 2.46 34.39
C MET A 52 28.74 2.88 35.78
N ALA A 53 27.80 3.05 36.71
CA ALA A 53 28.07 3.03 38.14
C ALA A 53 27.11 2.03 38.78
N ASP A 54 27.71 0.98 39.33
CA ASP A 54 27.11 -0.21 39.92
C ASP A 54 25.95 0.09 40.90
N THR A 55 24.93 -0.78 40.93
CA THR A 55 24.59 -1.63 42.10
C THR A 55 23.24 -2.35 41.88
N SER A 56 23.31 -3.69 41.86
CA SER A 56 22.27 -4.72 42.05
C SER A 56 20.78 -4.34 42.19
N GLY A 57 19.94 -4.95 41.35
CA GLY A 57 18.50 -5.12 41.60
C GLY A 57 17.75 -5.62 40.36
N GLU A 58 17.32 -6.88 40.37
CA GLU A 58 16.54 -7.51 39.31
C GLU A 58 15.16 -6.82 39.17
N THR A 59 14.91 -6.15 38.05
CA THR A 59 13.56 -5.93 37.50
C THR A 59 13.71 -5.75 35.99
N GLN A 60 13.30 -6.74 35.20
CA GLN A 60 13.15 -6.60 33.76
C GLN A 60 11.93 -5.71 33.50
N GLN A 61 12.13 -4.38 33.55
CA GLN A 61 11.23 -3.43 32.94
C GLN A 61 11.62 -3.32 31.46
N GLU A 62 10.70 -3.69 30.58
CA GLU A 62 10.83 -3.47 29.14
C GLU A 62 11.18 -2.01 28.88
N ALA A 63 12.30 -1.80 28.18
CA ALA A 63 12.76 -0.48 27.80
C ALA A 63 11.64 0.26 27.05
N PRO A 64 11.35 1.53 27.39
CA PRO A 64 10.42 2.32 26.62
C PRO A 64 11.00 2.43 25.20
N LYS A 65 10.24 1.96 24.20
CA LYS A 65 10.60 2.15 22.78
C LYS A 65 10.73 3.65 22.56
N GLU A 66 11.96 4.16 22.47
CA GLU A 66 12.23 5.56 22.14
C GLU A 66 11.58 5.85 20.80
N GLN A 67 10.42 6.50 20.86
CA GLN A 67 9.69 6.89 19.66
C GLN A 67 10.49 8.02 19.03
N ASN A 68 11.23 7.70 17.96
CA ASN A 68 11.78 8.70 17.07
C ASN A 68 10.70 9.77 16.83
N ARG A 69 11.06 11.04 16.89
CA ARG A 69 10.09 12.10 16.65
C ARG A 69 9.73 12.09 15.17
N LEU A 70 8.59 11.50 14.83
CA LEU A 70 8.05 11.48 13.48
C LEU A 70 7.41 12.84 13.18
N TYR A 71 7.66 13.31 11.97
CA TYR A 71 7.18 14.56 11.42
C TYR A 71 6.36 14.27 10.16
N ILE A 72 5.08 14.60 10.22
CA ILE A 72 4.08 14.27 9.20
C ILE A 72 3.26 15.53 8.88
N GLY A 73 2.75 15.62 7.66
CA GLY A 73 1.78 16.66 7.29
C GLY A 73 2.38 18.04 7.09
N GLN A 74 1.71 19.06 7.61
CA GLN A 74 2.20 20.45 7.60
C GLN A 74 3.55 20.61 8.29
N HIS A 75 3.83 19.76 9.28
CA HIS A 75 5.12 19.70 9.97
C HIS A 75 6.08 18.68 9.37
N GLY A 76 5.74 18.09 8.22
CA GLY A 76 6.43 16.99 7.58
C GLY A 76 7.74 17.36 6.87
N PRO A 77 8.15 16.58 5.86
CA PRO A 77 9.49 16.65 5.27
C PRO A 77 9.78 17.96 4.50
N SER A 78 8.74 18.76 4.22
CA SER A 78 8.89 20.06 3.53
C SER A 78 9.57 21.13 4.38
N ILE A 79 9.57 20.98 5.72
CA ILE A 79 10.24 21.91 6.61
C ILE A 79 11.62 21.36 6.96
N TRP A 80 12.66 22.08 6.58
CA TRP A 80 14.02 21.69 6.95
C TRP A 80 14.24 21.82 8.47
N ARG A 81 14.87 20.80 9.05
CA ARG A 81 15.33 20.75 10.45
C ARG A 81 16.69 20.09 10.49
N GLU A 82 17.55 20.52 11.42
CA GLU A 82 18.86 19.91 11.61
C GLU A 82 18.73 18.44 12.00
N GLY A 83 19.46 17.55 11.32
CA GLY A 83 19.47 16.11 11.58
C GLY A 83 18.22 15.33 11.12
N MET A 84 17.27 15.96 10.42
CA MET A 84 16.08 15.27 9.91
C MET A 84 16.38 14.46 8.66
N GLN A 85 16.02 13.17 8.70
CA GLN A 85 16.06 12.27 7.55
C GLN A 85 14.63 12.01 7.04
N ILE A 86 14.50 11.72 5.74
CA ILE A 86 13.22 11.43 5.12
C ILE A 86 13.14 9.93 4.82
N GLY A 87 12.12 9.28 5.37
CA GLY A 87 11.82 7.87 5.16
C GLY A 87 10.52 7.67 4.38
N ASN A 88 10.37 6.48 3.80
CA ASN A 88 9.11 6.00 3.24
C ASN A 88 8.87 4.58 3.77
N PRO A 89 7.69 4.28 4.37
CA PRO A 89 7.41 2.96 4.92
C PRO A 89 7.19 1.90 3.86
N MET A 90 6.84 2.31 2.64
CA MET A 90 6.58 1.42 1.52
C MET A 90 7.85 1.18 0.71
N LYS A 91 8.11 -0.08 0.36
CA LYS A 91 9.09 -0.45 -0.67
C LYS A 91 8.43 -1.45 -1.61
N ASP A 92 8.57 -1.21 -2.92
CA ASP A 92 8.01 -2.05 -3.98
C ASP A 92 6.48 -2.27 -3.89
N GLY A 93 5.76 -1.32 -3.29
CA GLY A 93 4.31 -1.40 -3.09
C GLY A 93 3.88 -2.19 -1.85
N LEU A 94 4.82 -2.70 -1.05
CA LEU A 94 4.56 -3.39 0.22
C LEU A 94 5.00 -2.53 1.40
N ILE A 95 4.25 -2.62 2.50
CA ILE A 95 4.59 -1.99 3.78
C ILE A 95 5.65 -2.85 4.45
N ASN A 96 6.81 -2.26 4.73
CA ASN A 96 7.90 -2.95 5.46
C ASN A 96 7.99 -2.48 6.91
N ASP A 97 7.68 -1.21 7.16
CA ASP A 97 7.66 -0.63 8.50
C ASP A 97 6.25 -0.11 8.80
N PHE A 98 5.67 -0.60 9.88
CA PHE A 98 4.32 -0.24 10.34
C PHE A 98 4.34 0.89 11.37
N ALA A 99 5.49 1.18 11.99
CA ALA A 99 5.62 2.25 13.00
C ALA A 99 5.17 3.63 12.49
N PRO A 100 5.50 4.09 11.26
CA PRO A 100 5.05 5.37 10.75
C PRO A 100 3.61 5.36 10.20
N ILE A 101 3.00 4.19 9.98
CA ILE A 101 1.68 4.08 9.34
C ILE A 101 0.56 4.56 10.27
N GLY A 102 0.59 4.18 11.56
CA GLY A 102 -0.37 4.66 12.56
C GLY A 102 -0.41 6.18 12.65
N PRO A 103 0.74 6.86 12.86
CA PRO A 103 0.81 8.32 12.85
C PRO A 103 0.37 8.97 11.53
N LEU A 104 0.66 8.34 10.37
CA LEU A 104 0.22 8.84 9.05
C LEU A 104 -1.30 8.82 8.91
N ILE A 105 -1.93 7.72 9.29
CA ILE A 105 -3.38 7.55 9.23
C ILE A 105 -4.06 8.44 10.27
N SER A 106 -3.49 8.55 11.47
CA SER A 106 -3.95 9.50 12.50
C SER A 106 -3.94 10.94 12.01
N HIS A 107 -2.89 11.37 11.30
CA HIS A 107 -2.83 12.70 10.68
C HIS A 107 -3.92 12.89 9.62
N ALA A 108 -4.18 11.86 8.80
CA ALA A 108 -5.25 11.90 7.81
C ALA A 108 -6.63 12.07 8.44
N PHE A 109 -6.93 11.31 9.48
CA PHE A 109 -8.24 11.32 10.12
C PHE A 109 -8.47 12.52 11.02
N LYS A 110 -7.54 12.83 11.92
CA LYS A 110 -7.70 13.89 12.92
C LYS A 110 -7.47 15.28 12.34
N ASP A 111 -6.37 15.47 11.61
CA ASP A 111 -5.97 16.82 11.18
C ASP A 111 -6.64 17.24 9.86
N VAL A 112 -6.82 16.31 8.91
CA VAL A 112 -7.36 16.64 7.59
C VAL A 112 -8.86 16.37 7.48
N MET A 113 -9.33 15.17 7.81
CA MET A 113 -10.74 14.82 7.66
C MET A 113 -11.62 15.24 8.84
N GLN A 114 -10.99 15.44 10.01
CA GLN A 114 -11.63 15.75 11.29
C GLN A 114 -12.69 14.71 11.68
N CYS A 115 -12.33 13.43 11.58
CA CYS A 115 -13.21 12.30 11.90
C CYS A 115 -12.61 11.43 13.01
N ASP A 116 -13.47 10.80 13.80
CA ASP A 116 -13.06 9.77 14.76
C ASP A 116 -13.11 8.38 14.10
N PRO A 117 -11.99 7.66 13.96
CA PRO A 117 -11.98 6.32 13.36
C PRO A 117 -12.80 5.28 14.15
N LYS A 118 -13.12 5.53 15.43
CA LYS A 118 -13.91 4.61 16.27
C LYS A 118 -15.38 4.50 15.85
N GLU A 119 -15.88 5.54 15.20
CA GLU A 119 -17.29 5.61 14.81
C GLU A 119 -17.51 5.01 13.41
N HIS A 120 -16.45 4.82 12.61
CA HIS A 120 -16.57 4.50 11.19
C HIS A 120 -15.86 3.20 10.79
N PRO A 121 -16.50 2.32 9.99
CA PRO A 121 -15.81 1.17 9.43
C PRO A 121 -14.80 1.60 8.38
N ILE A 122 -13.64 0.94 8.33
CA ILE A 122 -12.52 1.32 7.46
C ILE A 122 -12.28 0.26 6.38
N LEU A 123 -12.16 0.72 5.13
CA LEU A 123 -11.69 -0.05 3.99
C LEU A 123 -10.27 0.39 3.63
N VAL A 124 -9.31 -0.53 3.70
CA VAL A 124 -7.93 -0.28 3.23
C VAL A 124 -7.68 -0.99 1.91
N THR A 125 -7.01 -0.30 1.00
CA THR A 125 -6.54 -0.88 -0.26
C THR A 125 -5.20 -1.59 -0.05
N GLU A 126 -5.01 -2.72 -0.73
CA GLU A 126 -3.72 -3.39 -0.79
C GLU A 126 -3.44 -3.97 -2.18
N PRO A 127 -2.17 -4.24 -2.53
CA PRO A 127 -1.85 -5.04 -3.68
C PRO A 127 -2.15 -6.52 -3.44
N ALA A 128 -2.53 -7.22 -4.50
CA ALA A 128 -2.90 -8.64 -4.46
C ALA A 128 -1.81 -9.58 -3.93
N TRP A 129 -0.54 -9.25 -4.21
CA TRP A 129 0.63 -10.06 -3.83
C TRP A 129 1.12 -9.80 -2.39
N ASN A 130 0.33 -9.08 -1.57
CA ASN A 130 0.67 -8.86 -0.17
C ASN A 130 0.67 -10.18 0.63
N THR A 131 1.52 -10.26 1.65
CA THR A 131 1.62 -11.43 2.54
C THR A 131 0.47 -11.46 3.54
N SER A 132 0.10 -12.64 4.04
CA SER A 132 -0.90 -12.75 5.11
C SER A 132 -0.42 -12.09 6.40
N ALA A 133 0.86 -12.21 6.73
CA ALA A 133 1.45 -11.56 7.90
C ALA A 133 1.27 -10.04 7.87
N ASN A 134 1.47 -9.39 6.72
CA ASN A 134 1.25 -7.94 6.61
C ASN A 134 -0.23 -7.55 6.76
N ARG A 135 -1.15 -8.40 6.30
CA ARG A 135 -2.60 -8.19 6.49
C ARG A 135 -2.99 -8.29 7.96
N GLU A 136 -2.46 -9.29 8.66
CA GLU A 136 -2.68 -9.48 10.10
C GLU A 136 -2.14 -8.28 10.88
N ARG A 137 -0.92 -7.81 10.56
CA ARG A 137 -0.34 -6.60 11.16
C ARG A 137 -1.15 -5.33 10.91
N MET A 138 -1.70 -5.17 9.70
CA MET A 138 -2.58 -4.04 9.40
C MET A 138 -3.89 -4.13 10.18
N ALA A 139 -4.47 -5.32 10.32
CA ALA A 139 -5.67 -5.52 11.10
C ALA A 139 -5.43 -5.27 12.60
N GLU A 140 -4.32 -5.77 13.14
CA GLU A 140 -3.85 -5.48 14.52
C GLU A 140 -3.78 -3.96 14.75
N LEU A 141 -3.09 -3.23 13.86
CA LEU A 141 -2.99 -1.77 13.93
C LEU A 141 -4.37 -1.08 13.94
N MET A 142 -5.29 -1.50 13.07
CA MET A 142 -6.61 -0.90 12.95
C MET A 142 -7.52 -1.18 14.15
N PHE A 143 -7.49 -2.39 14.68
CA PHE A 143 -8.32 -2.75 15.83
C PHE A 143 -7.72 -2.28 17.16
N GLU A 144 -6.40 -2.31 17.34
CA GLU A 144 -5.76 -1.98 18.62
C GLU A 144 -5.45 -0.49 18.77
N GLU A 145 -4.98 0.20 17.73
CA GLU A 145 -4.63 1.63 17.83
C GLU A 145 -5.83 2.54 17.53
N PHE A 146 -6.66 2.14 16.58
CA PHE A 146 -7.78 2.97 16.10
C PHE A 146 -9.15 2.54 16.61
N ASP A 147 -9.27 1.39 17.27
CA ASP A 147 -10.52 0.82 17.81
C ASP A 147 -11.67 0.85 16.78
N VAL A 148 -11.40 0.47 15.52
CA VAL A 148 -12.40 0.55 14.45
C VAL A 148 -13.50 -0.51 14.63
N PRO A 149 -14.77 -0.19 14.32
CA PRO A 149 -15.88 -1.12 14.52
C PRO A 149 -15.86 -2.28 13.51
N ALA A 150 -15.40 -2.02 12.29
CA ALA A 150 -15.19 -3.04 11.27
C ALA A 150 -14.06 -2.63 10.33
N PHE A 151 -13.35 -3.64 9.82
CA PHE A 151 -12.20 -3.46 8.94
C PHE A 151 -12.32 -4.38 7.73
N TYR A 152 -12.10 -3.83 6.53
CA TYR A 152 -12.08 -4.60 5.29
C TYR A 152 -10.83 -4.27 4.47
N ILE A 153 -10.22 -5.31 3.90
CA ILE A 153 -9.07 -5.17 3.02
C ILE A 153 -9.52 -5.48 1.59
N ALA A 154 -9.33 -4.52 0.70
CA ALA A 154 -9.72 -4.62 -0.69
C ALA A 154 -8.50 -4.62 -1.62
N ASN A 155 -8.55 -5.46 -2.66
CA ASN A 155 -7.49 -5.50 -3.65
C ASN A 155 -7.62 -4.31 -4.62
N THR A 156 -6.58 -3.50 -4.71
CA THR A 156 -6.45 -2.35 -5.64
C THR A 156 -6.87 -2.68 -7.07
N GLY A 157 -6.45 -3.83 -7.62
CA GLY A 157 -6.81 -4.24 -8.97
C GLY A 157 -8.32 -4.45 -9.17
N VAL A 158 -9.01 -5.02 -8.16
CA VAL A 158 -10.46 -5.24 -8.22
C VAL A 158 -11.21 -3.91 -8.10
N LEU A 159 -10.77 -3.04 -7.20
CA LEU A 159 -11.36 -1.71 -7.03
C LEU A 159 -11.25 -0.88 -8.31
N ASN A 160 -10.11 -0.94 -8.99
CA ASN A 160 -9.90 -0.24 -10.26
C ASN A 160 -10.82 -0.77 -11.38
N ALA A 161 -11.01 -2.09 -11.47
CA ALA A 161 -11.95 -2.68 -12.42
C ALA A 161 -13.40 -2.30 -12.11
N PHE A 162 -13.75 -2.27 -10.83
CA PHE A 162 -15.08 -1.88 -10.34
C PHE A 162 -15.38 -0.40 -10.60
N ALA A 163 -14.40 0.48 -10.38
CA ALA A 163 -14.51 1.90 -10.71
C ALA A 163 -14.77 2.14 -12.21
N ALA A 164 -14.24 1.27 -13.08
CA ALA A 164 -14.51 1.31 -14.52
C ALA A 164 -15.85 0.64 -14.92
N GLY A 165 -16.58 0.04 -13.97
CA GLY A 165 -17.82 -0.68 -14.23
C GLY A 165 -17.64 -1.95 -15.06
N LYS A 166 -16.45 -2.58 -15.00
CA LYS A 166 -16.13 -3.80 -15.76
C LYS A 166 -15.95 -4.98 -14.81
N GLY A 167 -16.75 -6.03 -14.98
CA GLY A 167 -16.60 -7.27 -14.22
C GLY A 167 -15.34 -8.06 -14.60
N SER A 168 -14.90 -7.94 -15.85
CA SER A 168 -13.68 -8.56 -16.38
C SER A 168 -12.82 -7.52 -17.08
N ALA A 169 -11.59 -7.33 -16.63
CA ALA A 169 -10.65 -6.33 -17.14
C ALA A 169 -9.19 -6.71 -16.84
N LEU A 170 -8.28 -6.28 -17.71
CA LEU A 170 -6.86 -6.28 -17.41
C LEU A 170 -6.48 -4.91 -16.83
N VAL A 171 -6.24 -4.84 -15.53
CA VAL A 171 -5.85 -3.60 -14.86
C VAL A 171 -4.34 -3.47 -14.92
N ILE A 172 -3.85 -2.38 -15.49
CA ILE A 172 -2.45 -2.01 -15.48
C ILE A 172 -2.32 -0.78 -14.59
N ASP A 173 -1.82 -0.98 -13.39
CA ASP A 173 -1.59 0.09 -12.42
C ASP A 173 -0.12 0.50 -12.46
N ILE A 174 0.13 1.80 -12.63
CA ILE A 174 1.47 2.38 -12.72
C ILE A 174 1.61 3.38 -11.59
N GLY A 175 2.20 2.92 -10.48
CA GLY A 175 2.53 3.75 -9.33
C GLY A 175 3.92 4.37 -9.44
N GLN A 176 4.33 5.05 -8.36
CA GLN A 176 5.64 5.71 -8.30
C GLN A 176 6.80 4.71 -8.32
N THR A 177 6.68 3.60 -7.59
CA THR A 177 7.76 2.61 -7.42
C THR A 177 7.53 1.33 -8.22
N THR A 178 6.26 0.96 -8.42
CA THR A 178 5.88 -0.33 -8.98
C THR A 178 4.86 -0.11 -10.10
N ALA A 179 4.99 -0.86 -11.18
CA ALA A 179 3.88 -1.13 -12.08
C ALA A 179 3.41 -2.57 -11.87
N SER A 180 2.10 -2.76 -11.73
CA SER A 180 1.48 -4.07 -11.60
C SER A 180 0.46 -4.28 -12.70
N ILE A 181 0.36 -5.54 -13.12
CA ILE A 181 -0.64 -5.99 -14.08
C ILE A 181 -1.48 -7.03 -13.34
N THR A 182 -2.76 -6.72 -13.15
CA THR A 182 -3.72 -7.58 -12.45
C THR A 182 -4.87 -7.93 -13.40
N PRO A 183 -4.92 -9.17 -13.91
CA PRO A 183 -6.07 -9.67 -14.64
C PRO A 183 -7.23 -9.97 -13.67
N VAL A 184 -8.35 -9.28 -13.87
CA VAL A 184 -9.61 -9.48 -13.17
C VAL A 184 -10.60 -10.16 -14.11
N VAL A 185 -11.17 -11.28 -13.67
CA VAL A 185 -12.21 -12.02 -14.40
C VAL A 185 -13.38 -12.25 -13.44
N ASP A 186 -14.55 -11.76 -13.81
CA ASP A 186 -15.80 -11.84 -13.05
C ASP A 186 -15.66 -11.41 -11.58
N GLY A 187 -14.88 -10.35 -11.34
CA GLY A 187 -14.59 -9.81 -10.00
C GLY A 187 -13.49 -10.55 -9.23
N PHE A 188 -12.93 -11.63 -9.78
CA PHE A 188 -11.84 -12.38 -9.16
C PHE A 188 -10.50 -12.07 -9.78
N VAL A 189 -9.48 -11.99 -8.93
CA VAL A 189 -8.09 -11.80 -9.37
C VAL A 189 -7.43 -13.14 -9.66
N LEU A 190 -6.91 -13.29 -10.88
CA LEU A 190 -6.13 -14.45 -11.25
C LEU A 190 -4.70 -14.32 -10.73
N ARG A 191 -4.44 -14.83 -9.53
CA ARG A 191 -3.13 -14.76 -8.84
C ARG A 191 -1.94 -15.24 -9.68
N LYS A 192 -2.15 -16.21 -10.58
CA LYS A 192 -1.07 -16.73 -11.47
C LYS A 192 -0.67 -15.75 -12.57
N GLY A 193 -1.53 -14.78 -12.91
CA GLY A 193 -1.27 -13.79 -13.95
C GLY A 193 -0.69 -12.48 -13.44
N GLU A 194 -0.55 -12.33 -12.12
CA GLU A 194 -0.09 -11.08 -11.52
C GLU A 194 1.42 -10.93 -11.63
N GLN A 195 1.85 -9.80 -12.18
CA GLN A 195 3.26 -9.48 -12.34
C GLN A 195 3.56 -8.09 -11.76
N PRO A 196 3.93 -8.00 -10.47
CA PRO A 196 4.48 -6.77 -9.93
C PRO A 196 5.89 -6.55 -10.49
N ARG A 197 6.15 -5.34 -11.00
CA ARG A 197 7.46 -4.91 -11.50
C ARG A 197 7.88 -3.64 -10.77
N SER A 198 8.92 -3.75 -9.95
CA SER A 198 9.56 -2.59 -9.34
C SER A 198 10.48 -1.88 -10.35
N PHE A 199 10.36 -0.55 -10.43
CA PHE A 199 11.23 0.32 -11.22
C PHE A 199 12.52 0.64 -10.44
N ARG A 200 13.36 -0.36 -10.16
CA ARG A 200 14.71 -0.08 -9.64
C ARG A 200 15.65 0.33 -10.78
N SER A 201 15.79 1.65 -10.95
CA SER A 201 16.86 2.35 -11.69
C SER A 201 17.25 1.77 -13.06
N SER A 202 16.37 1.89 -14.05
CA SER A 202 16.69 2.22 -15.46
C SER A 202 15.41 2.17 -16.31
N PRO A 203 14.88 3.30 -16.82
CA PRO A 203 13.66 3.31 -17.63
C PRO A 203 13.77 2.43 -18.88
N ALA A 204 14.98 2.25 -19.40
CA ALA A 204 15.26 1.57 -20.67
C ALA A 204 15.06 0.04 -20.64
N ARG A 205 15.03 -0.60 -19.46
CA ARG A 205 14.85 -2.07 -19.38
C ARG A 205 13.37 -2.48 -19.31
N CYS A 206 12.48 -1.59 -18.90
CA CYS A 206 11.05 -1.83 -18.79
C CYS A 206 10.38 -2.07 -20.16
N CYS A 207 10.80 -1.34 -21.21
CA CYS A 207 10.22 -1.50 -22.56
C CYS A 207 10.53 -2.84 -23.26
N LYS A 208 11.58 -3.58 -22.86
CA LYS A 208 12.01 -4.76 -23.63
C LYS A 208 11.25 -6.06 -23.31
N ARG A 209 10.42 -6.09 -22.27
CA ARG A 209 9.71 -7.32 -21.86
C ARG A 209 8.19 -7.16 -21.72
N ALA A 210 7.65 -5.99 -22.06
CA ALA A 210 6.21 -5.74 -22.22
C ALA A 210 5.70 -6.08 -23.64
N THR A 211 6.57 -6.54 -24.55
CA THR A 211 6.16 -7.29 -25.72
C THR A 211 5.57 -8.61 -25.25
N PHE A 212 4.23 -8.70 -25.29
CA PHE A 212 3.48 -9.94 -25.20
C PHE A 212 4.24 -11.04 -25.93
N ALA A 213 4.59 -12.10 -25.22
CA ALA A 213 5.03 -13.34 -25.82
C ALA A 213 3.87 -13.89 -26.65
N HIS A 214 3.80 -13.48 -27.91
CA HIS A 214 3.19 -14.27 -28.96
C HIS A 214 4.32 -14.91 -29.76
N GLU A 215 5.06 -15.81 -29.11
CA GLU A 215 5.93 -16.74 -29.81
C GLU A 215 5.02 -17.83 -30.39
N SER A 216 4.38 -17.51 -31.52
CA SER A 216 3.74 -18.53 -32.35
C SER A 216 4.84 -19.49 -32.79
N LYS A 217 4.86 -20.69 -32.22
CA LYS A 217 5.66 -21.79 -32.75
C LYS A 217 5.35 -21.91 -34.25
N PRO A 218 6.33 -21.77 -35.16
CA PRO A 218 6.08 -22.05 -36.56
C PRO A 218 5.73 -23.53 -36.69
N GLN A 219 4.54 -23.81 -37.25
CA GLN A 219 4.19 -25.18 -37.62
C GLN A 219 5.15 -25.64 -38.73
N PRO A 220 5.69 -26.86 -38.68
CA PRO A 220 6.47 -27.40 -39.78
C PRO A 220 5.58 -27.57 -41.02
N PRO A 221 6.11 -27.30 -42.23
CA PRO A 221 5.33 -27.44 -43.46
C PRO A 221 4.89 -28.90 -43.67
N PRO A 222 3.71 -29.14 -44.29
CA PRO A 222 3.25 -30.48 -44.59
C PRO A 222 4.21 -31.16 -45.57
N GLN A 223 4.71 -32.34 -45.19
CA GLN A 223 5.49 -33.18 -46.08
C GLN A 223 4.56 -33.69 -47.20
N SER A 224 4.81 -33.24 -48.43
CA SER A 224 4.19 -33.82 -49.62
C SER A 224 4.77 -35.21 -49.85
N ASN A 225 4.04 -36.25 -49.49
CA ASN A 225 4.34 -37.62 -49.92
C ASN A 225 4.13 -37.72 -51.43
N SER A 226 5.21 -37.61 -52.20
CA SER A 226 5.25 -38.06 -53.58
C SER A 226 5.52 -39.57 -53.59
N SER A 227 4.48 -40.37 -53.74
CA SER A 227 4.58 -41.78 -54.09
C SER A 227 5.20 -41.90 -55.49
N PRO A 228 6.26 -42.70 -55.71
CA PRO A 228 6.71 -43.00 -57.05
C PRO A 228 5.74 -43.99 -57.71
N ILE A 229 5.17 -43.57 -58.84
CA ILE A 229 4.51 -44.44 -59.81
C ILE A 229 5.59 -44.88 -60.81
N ASN A 230 5.68 -46.20 -60.99
CA ASN A 230 6.53 -47.01 -61.88
C ASN A 230 8.00 -47.21 -61.50
#